data_AF-A0A2E5XP71-F1
#
_entry.id   AF-A0A2E5XP71-F1
#
_cell.length_a   1.000
_cell.length_b   1.000
_cell.length_c   1.000
_cell.angle_alpha   90.00
_cell.angle_beta   90.00
_cell.angle_gamma   90.00
#
_symmetry.space_group_name_H-M   'P 1'
#
loop_
_entity.id
_entity.type
_entity.pdbx_description
1 polymer ?
#
loop_
_entity_poly.entity_id
_entity_poly.type
_entity_poly.pdbx_seq_one_letter_code
_entity_poly.pdbx_strand_id
1 'polypeptide(L)'
;MLGGATDPATSSLVPFSWMCLIIGGTGCFFLLPEFFAYLSLRDTFEEICALDSRTEVIRRRKEAEDAAEALGAGYRSRLLDVYRDLEIKPNRRWSERPTNSTKSMSWWSNPRSKISVMLPRLSALEKVEIHRALISITSFFLAIIAFESLFGGLDASSRSLNDMIIGNPVQSHPPPHIDPVSAVIALALTMLLWMTTPAKSIEEDVD
;
A
#
# COMPACT_ATOMS: atom_id res chain seq x y z
N MET A 1 -37.35 -15.26 -12.65
CA MET A 1 -37.29 -13.89 -12.11
C MET A 1 -35.97 -13.77 -11.39
N LEU A 2 -35.08 -12.86 -11.81
CA LEU A 2 -33.78 -12.65 -11.16
C LEU A 2 -34.04 -11.97 -9.81
N GLY A 3 -34.16 -12.77 -8.76
CA GLY A 3 -34.22 -12.28 -7.39
C GLY A 3 -32.91 -11.56 -7.09
N GLY A 4 -32.91 -10.24 -7.22
CA GLY A 4 -31.78 -9.41 -6.83
C GLY A 4 -31.64 -9.38 -5.31
N ALA A 5 -31.30 -8.23 -4.73
CA ALA A 5 -31.11 -8.01 -3.30
C ALA A 5 -32.31 -8.35 -2.37
N THR A 6 -33.41 -8.89 -2.93
CA THR A 6 -34.62 -9.34 -2.24
C THR A 6 -34.73 -10.87 -2.11
N ASP A 7 -33.75 -11.64 -2.59
CA ASP A 7 -33.71 -13.10 -2.40
C ASP A 7 -33.35 -13.43 -0.93
N PRO A 8 -34.14 -14.25 -0.20
CA PRO A 8 -33.87 -14.59 1.20
C PRO A 8 -32.48 -15.20 1.46
N ALA A 9 -31.85 -15.81 0.46
CA ALA A 9 -30.49 -16.34 0.57
C ALA A 9 -29.40 -15.24 0.58
N THR A 10 -29.65 -14.08 -0.05
CA THR A 10 -28.67 -12.98 -0.19
C THR A 10 -28.97 -11.79 0.72
N SER A 11 -30.10 -11.80 1.44
CA SER A 11 -30.50 -10.73 2.36
C SER A 11 -29.48 -10.42 3.46
N SER A 12 -28.67 -11.40 3.87
CA SER A 12 -27.62 -11.21 4.89
C SER A 12 -26.36 -10.51 4.35
N LEU A 13 -26.17 -10.48 3.03
CA LEU A 13 -25.02 -9.87 2.36
C LEU A 13 -25.24 -8.38 2.05
N VAL A 14 -26.50 -7.94 1.95
CA VAL A 14 -26.85 -6.54 1.69
C VAL A 14 -26.27 -5.59 2.75
N PRO A 15 -26.38 -5.85 4.06
CA PRO A 15 -25.75 -4.99 5.08
C PRO A 15 -24.23 -4.89 4.91
N PHE A 16 -23.57 -5.97 4.52
CA PHE A 16 -22.12 -6.00 4.32
C PHE A 16 -21.70 -5.20 3.08
N SER A 17 -22.41 -5.31 1.96
CA SER A 17 -22.13 -4.50 0.77
C SER A 17 -22.32 -3.01 1.02
N TRP A 18 -23.37 -2.63 1.77
CA TRP A 18 -23.58 -1.24 2.19
C TRP A 18 -22.49 -0.75 3.13
N MET A 19 -22.06 -1.59 4.08
CA MET A 19 -20.95 -1.25 4.97
C MET A 19 -19.65 -1.03 4.17
N CYS A 20 -19.35 -1.90 3.21
CA CYS A 20 -18.18 -1.77 2.33
C CYS A 20 -18.26 -0.51 1.46
N LEU A 21 -19.45 -0.18 0.93
CA LEU A 21 -19.67 1.03 0.13
C LEU A 21 -19.49 2.29 0.98
N ILE A 22 -20.03 2.34 2.19
CA ILE A 22 -19.86 3.47 3.11
C ILE A 22 -18.39 3.63 3.50
N ILE A 23 -17.72 2.55 3.92
CA ILE A 23 -16.31 2.59 4.31
C ILE A 23 -15.42 3.01 3.13
N GLY A 24 -15.64 2.41 1.96
CA GLY A 24 -14.91 2.75 0.74
C GLY A 24 -15.15 4.19 0.29
N GLY A 25 -16.41 4.65 0.33
CA GLY A 25 -16.80 6.01 -0.02
C GLY A 25 -16.23 7.06 0.95
N THR A 26 -16.33 6.81 2.25
CA THR A 26 -15.72 7.67 3.28
C THR A 26 -14.20 7.69 3.12
N GLY A 27 -13.56 6.54 2.91
CA GLY A 27 -12.12 6.46 2.64
C GLY A 27 -11.72 7.28 1.42
N CYS A 28 -12.45 7.14 0.30
CA CYS A 28 -12.21 7.93 -0.91
C CYS A 28 -12.36 9.43 -0.65
N PHE A 29 -13.37 9.86 0.11
CA PHE A 29 -13.57 11.28 0.42
C PHE A 29 -12.37 11.94 1.11
N PHE A 30 -11.67 11.19 1.97
CA PHE A 30 -10.46 11.69 2.64
C PHE A 30 -9.19 11.49 1.82
N LEU A 31 -9.08 10.40 1.04
CA LEU A 31 -7.89 10.09 0.25
C LEU A 31 -7.80 10.91 -1.05
N LEU A 32 -8.92 11.19 -1.72
CA LEU A 32 -8.95 11.95 -2.98
C LEU A 32 -8.32 13.34 -2.88
N PRO A 33 -8.72 14.23 -1.95
CA PRO A 33 -8.17 15.58 -1.89
C PRO A 33 -6.65 15.56 -1.65
N GLU A 34 -6.17 14.61 -0.85
CA GLU A 34 -4.74 14.48 -0.58
C GLU A 34 -3.95 13.90 -1.75
N PHE A 35 -4.58 13.02 -2.55
CA PHE A 35 -4.02 12.55 -3.81
C PHE A 35 -3.88 13.69 -4.83
N PHE A 36 -4.89 14.56 -4.94
CA PHE A 36 -4.81 15.75 -5.82
C PHE A 36 -3.74 16.74 -5.34
N ALA A 37 -3.62 16.97 -4.03
CA ALA A 37 -2.55 17.80 -3.48
C ALA A 37 -1.16 17.20 -3.79
N TYR A 38 -1.00 15.89 -3.62
CA TYR A 38 0.23 15.18 -3.99
C TYR A 38 0.57 15.33 -5.47
N LEU A 39 -0.40 15.14 -6.37
CA LEU A 39 -0.19 15.34 -7.80
C LEU A 39 0.26 16.77 -8.12
N SER A 40 -0.37 17.77 -7.49
CA SER A 40 0.02 19.17 -7.71
C SER A 40 1.46 19.46 -7.27
N LEU A 41 1.91 18.86 -6.15
CA LEU A 41 3.29 19.01 -5.68
C LEU A 41 4.29 18.27 -6.58
N ARG A 42 3.89 17.11 -7.09
CA ARG A 42 4.72 16.35 -8.04
C ARG A 42 4.88 17.13 -9.34
N ASP A 43 3.81 17.69 -9.88
CA ASP A 43 3.84 18.45 -11.12
C ASP A 43 4.73 19.68 -11.00
N THR A 44 4.65 20.44 -9.89
CA THR A 44 5.54 21.59 -9.65
C THR A 44 6.99 21.16 -9.47
N PHE A 45 7.26 20.03 -8.81
CA PHE A 45 8.61 19.50 -8.67
C PHE A 45 9.20 19.06 -10.02
N GLU A 46 8.42 18.36 -10.85
CA GLU A 46 8.84 17.96 -12.20
C GLU A 46 9.06 19.17 -13.10
N GLU A 47 8.22 20.21 -13.01
CA GLU A 47 8.44 21.49 -13.71
C GLU A 47 9.78 22.11 -13.30
N ILE A 48 10.09 22.17 -11.99
CA ILE A 48 11.34 22.78 -11.53
C ILE A 48 12.57 21.95 -11.92
N CYS A 49 12.47 20.61 -11.88
CA CYS A 49 13.56 19.73 -12.32
C CYS A 49 13.77 19.75 -13.83
N ALA A 50 12.73 20.05 -14.62
CA ALA A 50 12.85 20.21 -16.08
C ALA A 50 13.48 21.55 -16.48
N LEU A 51 13.61 22.51 -15.55
CA LEU A 51 14.29 23.78 -15.81
C LEU A 51 15.81 23.58 -15.84
N ASP A 52 16.38 23.62 -17.04
CA ASP A 52 17.83 23.46 -17.27
C ASP A 52 18.64 24.72 -16.90
N SER A 53 17.97 25.82 -16.52
CA SER A 53 18.62 27.09 -16.19
C SER A 53 18.94 27.19 -14.70
N ARG A 54 20.23 27.21 -14.36
CA ARG A 54 20.77 27.35 -12.99
C ARG A 54 20.13 28.49 -12.18
N THR A 55 19.93 29.66 -12.80
CA THR A 55 19.39 30.85 -12.14
C THR A 55 17.92 30.71 -11.73
N GLU A 56 17.11 30.01 -12.53
CA GLU A 56 15.68 29.82 -12.25
C GLU A 56 15.46 28.75 -11.18
N VAL A 57 16.30 27.71 -11.16
CA VAL A 57 16.33 26.69 -10.10
C VAL A 57 16.75 27.31 -8.76
N ILE A 58 17.71 28.24 -8.75
CA ILE A 58 18.09 28.98 -7.54
C ILE A 58 16.93 29.89 -7.07
N ARG A 59 16.17 30.49 -7.99
CA ARG A 59 15.03 31.36 -7.66
C ARG A 59 13.89 30.58 -7.01
N ARG A 60 13.51 29.42 -7.56
CA ARG A 60 12.46 28.53 -7.03
C ARG A 60 12.97 27.48 -6.05
N ARG A 61 14.20 27.64 -5.55
CA ARG A 61 14.87 26.68 -4.66
C ARG A 61 14.02 26.26 -3.48
N LYS A 62 13.39 27.21 -2.81
CA LYS A 62 12.58 26.96 -1.62
C LYS A 62 11.36 26.09 -1.95
N GLU A 63 10.72 26.32 -3.09
CA GLU A 63 9.57 25.55 -3.56
C GLU A 63 9.97 24.12 -3.92
N ALA A 64 11.13 23.93 -4.54
CA ALA A 64 11.67 22.60 -4.86
C ALA A 64 12.06 21.81 -3.60
N GLU A 65 12.71 22.47 -2.64
CA GLU A 65 13.10 21.88 -1.37
C GLU A 65 11.86 21.50 -0.53
N ASP A 66 10.86 22.39 -0.41
CA ASP A 66 9.62 22.10 0.31
C ASP A 66 8.80 20.99 -0.37
N ALA A 67 8.73 20.97 -1.71
CA ALA A 67 8.06 19.90 -2.47
C ALA A 67 8.77 18.55 -2.29
N ALA A 68 10.10 18.51 -2.39
CA ALA A 68 10.88 17.28 -2.20
C ALA A 68 10.79 16.76 -0.76
N GLU A 69 10.71 17.63 0.24
CA GLU A 69 10.52 17.24 1.64
C GLU A 69 9.13 16.62 1.86
N ALA A 70 8.09 17.19 1.24
CA ALA A 70 6.72 16.66 1.29
C ALA A 70 6.52 15.36 0.47
N LEU A 71 7.26 15.20 -0.64
CA LEU A 71 7.21 14.01 -1.52
C LEU A 71 8.06 12.84 -1.00
N GLY A 72 9.09 13.12 -0.20
CA GLY A 72 9.91 12.14 0.51
C GLY A 72 11.31 11.90 -0.04
N ALA A 73 11.99 10.88 0.50
CA ALA A 73 13.43 10.69 0.35
C ALA A 73 13.92 10.45 -1.11
N GLY A 74 13.10 9.81 -1.96
CA GLY A 74 13.46 9.58 -3.37
C GLY A 74 13.44 10.86 -4.23
N TYR A 75 12.52 11.78 -3.95
CA TYR A 75 12.49 13.08 -4.62
C TYR A 75 13.63 13.99 -4.12
N ARG A 76 14.03 13.84 -2.86
CA ARG A 76 15.19 14.51 -2.28
C ARG A 76 16.51 14.09 -2.94
N SER A 77 16.74 12.80 -3.21
CA SER A 77 17.96 12.37 -3.92
C SER A 77 17.98 12.90 -5.35
N ARG A 78 16.84 12.83 -6.06
CA ARG A 78 16.71 13.37 -7.42
C ARG A 78 17.00 14.86 -7.50
N LEU A 79 16.54 15.64 -6.51
CA LEU A 79 16.85 17.07 -6.42
C LEU A 79 18.35 17.33 -6.18
N LEU A 80 19.00 16.50 -5.35
CA LEU A 80 20.44 16.60 -5.10
C LEU A 80 21.27 16.27 -6.34
N ASP A 81 20.80 15.37 -7.21
CA ASP A 81 21.45 15.06 -8.48
C ASP A 81 21.33 16.24 -9.46
N VAL A 82 20.14 16.86 -9.59
CA VAL A 82 19.98 18.09 -10.39
C VAL A 82 20.87 19.24 -9.87
N TYR A 83 21.01 19.38 -8.54
CA TYR A 83 21.95 20.36 -7.97
C TYR A 83 23.41 20.05 -8.26
N ARG A 84 23.77 18.77 -8.36
CA ARG A 84 25.12 18.34 -8.73
C ARG A 84 25.40 18.69 -10.19
N ASP A 85 24.45 18.41 -11.08
CA ASP A 85 24.56 18.69 -12.52
C ASP A 85 24.67 20.19 -12.81
N LEU A 86 23.96 21.02 -12.04
CA LEU A 86 23.97 22.48 -12.16
C LEU A 86 25.07 23.17 -11.31
N GLU A 87 25.97 22.40 -10.68
CA GLU A 87 27.02 22.88 -9.77
C GLU A 87 26.49 23.87 -8.70
N ILE A 88 25.32 23.57 -8.13
CA ILE A 88 24.70 24.33 -7.05
C ILE A 88 25.02 23.66 -5.72
N LYS A 89 25.70 24.38 -4.82
CA LYS A 89 25.98 23.84 -3.49
C LYS A 89 24.69 23.72 -2.66
N PRO A 90 24.32 22.51 -2.18
CA PRO A 90 23.13 22.33 -1.34
C PRO A 90 23.28 23.04 0.01
N ASN A 91 22.17 23.48 0.59
CA ASN A 91 22.16 24.09 1.92
C ASN A 91 22.59 23.07 3.00
N ARG A 92 23.08 23.52 4.17
CA ARG A 92 23.61 22.65 5.24
C ARG A 92 22.61 21.57 5.66
N ARG A 93 21.31 21.91 5.71
CA ARG A 93 20.18 21.00 6.01
C ARG A 93 19.97 19.89 4.96
N TRP A 94 20.45 20.10 3.74
CA TRP A 94 20.35 19.19 2.59
C TRP A 94 21.66 18.46 2.29
N SER A 95 22.76 18.89 2.90
CA SER A 95 24.10 18.31 2.74
C SER A 95 24.36 17.08 3.62
N GLU A 96 23.50 16.79 4.59
CA GLU A 96 23.64 15.61 5.45
C GLU A 96 23.41 14.35 4.61
N ARG A 97 24.50 13.61 4.36
CA ARG A 97 24.44 12.24 3.80
C ARG A 97 23.52 11.41 4.68
N PRO A 98 22.66 10.54 4.11
CA PRO A 98 21.98 9.53 4.91
C PRO A 98 23.05 8.75 5.68
N THR A 99 22.87 8.66 6.99
CA THR A 99 23.70 7.79 7.83
C THR A 99 23.39 6.36 7.45
N ASN A 100 24.29 5.74 6.69
CA ASN A 100 24.21 4.35 6.26
C ASN A 100 24.47 3.44 7.47
N SER A 101 23.51 3.35 8.39
CA SER A 101 23.36 2.15 9.19
C SER A 101 22.50 1.19 8.36
N THR A 102 23.15 0.32 7.58
CA THR A 102 22.56 -0.92 7.05
C THR A 102 22.24 -1.84 8.23
N LYS A 103 21.29 -1.42 9.05
CA LYS A 103 20.61 -2.27 10.01
C LYS A 103 19.68 -3.10 9.14
N SER A 104 20.03 -4.38 8.92
CA SER A 104 19.15 -5.38 8.30
C SER A 104 17.79 -5.27 8.96
N MET A 105 16.87 -4.53 8.33
CA MET A 105 15.63 -4.12 8.95
C MET A 105 14.73 -5.35 8.94
N SER A 106 14.58 -5.99 10.10
CA SER A 106 13.80 -7.22 10.19
C SER A 106 12.38 -6.95 9.70
N TRP A 107 11.84 -7.82 8.85
CA TRP A 107 10.50 -7.68 8.27
C TRP A 107 9.42 -7.49 9.36
N TRP A 108 9.63 -8.10 10.53
CA TRP A 108 8.73 -8.02 11.69
C TRP A 108 8.81 -6.72 12.51
N SER A 109 9.89 -5.95 12.39
CA SER A 109 10.14 -4.75 13.21
C SER A 109 10.48 -3.52 12.37
N ASN A 110 9.87 -3.39 11.18
CA ASN A 110 10.12 -2.27 10.29
C ASN A 110 8.98 -1.23 10.35
N PRO A 111 9.23 0.02 10.79
CA PRO A 111 8.25 1.10 10.71
C PRO A 111 8.07 1.66 9.28
N ARG A 112 8.97 1.32 8.34
CA ARG A 112 9.05 1.90 7.00
C ARG A 112 8.89 0.82 5.92
N SER A 113 7.68 0.26 5.84
CA SER A 113 7.26 -0.70 4.82
C SER A 113 6.92 -0.02 3.48
N LYS A 114 6.80 -0.78 2.39
CA LYS A 114 6.36 -0.24 1.09
C LYS A 114 4.98 0.43 1.20
N ILE A 115 4.08 -0.12 2.01
CA ILE A 115 2.75 0.47 2.21
C ILE A 115 2.79 1.78 3.01
N SER A 116 3.72 1.94 3.95
CA SER A 116 3.94 3.20 4.66
C SER A 116 4.52 4.27 3.73
N VAL A 117 5.42 3.89 2.81
CA VAL A 117 5.95 4.80 1.78
C VAL A 117 4.88 5.17 0.75
N MET A 118 4.00 4.24 0.38
CA MET A 118 2.92 4.47 -0.58
C MET A 118 1.77 5.30 0.03
N LEU A 119 1.52 5.21 1.34
CA LEU A 119 0.52 5.99 2.08
C LEU A 119 1.16 6.82 3.20
N PRO A 120 1.98 7.84 2.88
CA PRO A 120 2.78 8.59 3.85
C PRO A 120 1.96 9.43 4.84
N ARG A 121 0.65 9.61 4.62
CA ARG A 121 -0.23 10.42 5.50
C ARG A 121 -0.97 9.63 6.56
N LEU A 122 -0.91 8.30 6.53
CA LEU A 122 -1.42 7.48 7.61
C LEU A 122 -0.33 7.33 8.67
N SER A 123 -0.29 8.26 9.63
CA SER A 123 0.59 8.19 10.81
C SER A 123 0.35 6.93 11.66
N ALA A 124 -0.80 6.26 11.45
CA ALA A 124 -1.08 4.93 11.96
C ALA A 124 -0.12 3.87 11.38
N LEU A 125 0.18 3.91 10.08
CA LEU A 125 1.07 2.92 9.43
C LEU A 125 2.54 3.11 9.77
N GLU A 126 2.95 4.28 10.27
CA GLU A 126 4.32 4.47 10.78
C GLU A 126 4.56 3.76 12.12
N LYS A 127 3.48 3.37 12.82
CA LYS A 127 3.58 2.66 14.10
C LYS A 127 3.93 1.20 13.89
N VAL A 128 5.02 0.76 14.52
CA VAL A 128 5.49 -0.64 14.50
C VAL A 128 4.41 -1.62 14.94
N GLU A 129 3.57 -1.26 15.92
CA GLU A 129 2.50 -2.14 16.40
C GLU A 129 1.40 -2.37 15.36
N ILE A 130 1.10 -1.37 14.54
CA ILE A 130 0.11 -1.48 13.47
C ILE A 130 0.66 -2.35 12.34
N HIS A 131 1.97 -2.25 12.06
CA HIS A 131 2.63 -3.17 11.14
C HIS A 131 2.58 -4.62 11.60
N ARG A 132 2.88 -4.89 12.87
CA ARG A 132 2.79 -6.24 13.44
C ARG A 132 1.36 -6.78 13.42
N ALA A 133 0.38 -5.94 13.76
CA ALA A 133 -1.03 -6.30 13.70
C ALA A 133 -1.46 -6.60 12.25
N LEU A 134 -1.01 -5.82 11.27
CA LEU A 134 -1.32 -6.05 9.87
C LEU A 134 -0.72 -7.37 9.37
N ILE A 135 0.55 -7.65 9.69
CA ILE A 135 1.22 -8.91 9.33
C ILE A 135 0.53 -10.10 9.99
N SER A 136 0.21 -10.00 11.30
CA SER A 136 -0.43 -11.09 12.03
C SER A 136 -1.83 -11.39 11.50
N ILE A 137 -2.64 -10.36 11.25
CA ILE A 137 -4.01 -10.50 10.74
C ILE A 137 -3.97 -11.08 9.32
N THR A 138 -3.15 -10.53 8.42
CA THR A 138 -3.07 -11.01 7.04
C THR A 138 -2.54 -12.44 6.95
N SER A 139 -1.51 -12.78 7.73
CA SER A 139 -0.98 -14.16 7.81
C SER A 139 -2.01 -15.12 8.38
N PHE A 140 -2.81 -14.70 9.38
CA PHE A 140 -3.84 -15.53 9.98
C PHE A 140 -4.94 -15.87 8.97
N PHE A 141 -5.45 -14.88 8.23
CA PHE A 141 -6.45 -15.13 7.18
C PHE A 141 -5.91 -16.00 6.05
N LEU A 142 -4.65 -15.79 5.64
CA LEU A 142 -4.03 -16.63 4.62
C LEU A 142 -3.88 -18.08 5.09
N ALA A 143 -3.54 -18.29 6.37
CA ALA A 143 -3.46 -19.61 6.97
C ALA A 143 -4.84 -20.30 7.05
N ILE A 144 -5.90 -19.55 7.38
CA ILE A 144 -7.28 -20.09 7.34
C ILE A 144 -7.64 -20.54 5.92
N ILE A 145 -7.40 -19.69 4.92
CA ILE A 145 -7.72 -20.04 3.52
C ILE A 145 -6.92 -21.26 3.08
N ALA A 146 -5.62 -21.33 3.42
CA ALA A 146 -4.78 -22.48 3.09
C ALA A 146 -5.24 -23.75 3.83
N PHE A 147 -5.63 -23.64 5.11
CA PHE A 147 -6.10 -24.77 5.91
C PHE A 147 -7.44 -25.32 5.38
N GLU A 148 -8.39 -24.44 5.08
CA GLU A 148 -9.65 -24.80 4.41
C GLU A 148 -9.41 -25.43 3.04
N SER A 149 -8.50 -24.86 2.24
CA SER A 149 -8.23 -25.35 0.89
C SER A 149 -7.52 -26.69 0.86
N LEU A 150 -6.58 -26.94 1.78
CA LEU A 150 -5.74 -28.15 1.78
C LEU A 150 -6.34 -29.30 2.59
N PHE A 151 -7.05 -29.00 3.67
CA PHE A 151 -7.56 -30.01 4.60
C PHE A 151 -9.10 -30.06 4.65
N GLY A 152 -9.79 -29.12 4.00
CA GLY A 152 -11.25 -29.04 4.07
C GLY A 152 -11.75 -28.55 5.44
N GLY A 153 -10.94 -27.75 6.14
CA GLY A 153 -11.32 -27.22 7.45
C GLY A 153 -11.43 -28.30 8.53
N LEU A 154 -12.30 -28.08 9.50
CA LEU A 154 -12.53 -29.03 10.60
C LEU A 154 -13.42 -30.22 10.20
N ASP A 155 -14.25 -30.05 9.17
CA ASP A 155 -15.22 -31.06 8.73
C ASP A 155 -14.65 -31.95 7.61
N ALA A 156 -13.36 -31.80 7.28
CA ALA A 156 -12.68 -32.47 6.17
C ALA A 156 -13.31 -32.23 4.78
N SER A 157 -14.09 -31.15 4.65
CA SER A 157 -14.77 -30.75 3.41
C SER A 157 -14.57 -29.26 3.17
N SER A 158 -13.97 -28.88 2.03
CA SER A 158 -13.75 -27.47 1.72
C SER A 158 -15.06 -26.82 1.29
N ARG A 159 -15.42 -25.70 1.91
CA ARG A 159 -16.62 -24.92 1.55
C ARG A 159 -16.25 -23.80 0.59
N SER A 160 -17.00 -23.67 -0.49
CA SER A 160 -16.80 -22.64 -1.51
C SER A 160 -17.27 -21.27 -0.99
N LEU A 161 -16.33 -20.32 -0.79
CA LEU A 161 -16.68 -18.93 -0.48
C LEU A 161 -17.44 -18.27 -1.64
N ASN A 162 -17.11 -18.66 -2.87
CA ASN A 162 -17.82 -18.27 -4.07
C ASN A 162 -19.32 -18.57 -3.98
N ASP A 163 -19.70 -19.78 -3.54
CA ASP A 163 -21.11 -20.13 -3.39
C ASP A 163 -21.77 -19.38 -2.22
N MET A 164 -21.04 -19.17 -1.13
CA MET A 164 -21.51 -18.38 0.01
C MET A 164 -21.79 -16.91 -0.37
N ILE A 165 -20.97 -16.31 -1.24
CA ILE A 165 -21.11 -14.91 -1.66
C ILE A 165 -22.14 -14.74 -2.77
N ILE A 166 -22.24 -15.72 -3.69
CA ILE A 166 -23.24 -15.71 -4.78
C ILE A 166 -24.64 -16.10 -4.27
N GLY A 167 -24.73 -16.75 -3.10
CA GLY A 167 -26.00 -17.21 -2.53
C GLY A 167 -26.45 -18.56 -3.09
N ASN A 168 -25.54 -19.31 -3.72
CA ASN A 168 -25.79 -20.68 -4.15
C ASN A 168 -25.82 -21.60 -2.92
N PRO A 169 -26.49 -22.77 -3.00
CA PRO A 169 -26.35 -23.78 -1.96
C PRO A 169 -24.87 -24.11 -1.79
N VAL A 170 -24.36 -23.96 -0.56
CA VAL A 170 -22.93 -24.17 -0.25
C VAL A 170 -22.59 -25.63 -0.54
N GLN A 171 -21.86 -25.85 -1.62
CA GLN A 171 -21.36 -27.16 -1.99
C GLN A 171 -20.06 -27.45 -1.27
N SER A 172 -19.93 -28.69 -0.79
CA SER A 172 -18.68 -29.21 -0.25
C SER A 172 -17.88 -29.84 -1.37
N HIS A 173 -16.61 -29.48 -1.46
CA HIS A 173 -15.66 -30.09 -2.38
C HIS A 173 -14.61 -30.91 -1.60
N PRO A 174 -14.11 -32.01 -2.18
CA PRO A 174 -13.01 -32.75 -1.59
C PRO A 174 -11.72 -31.90 -1.67
N PRO A 175 -10.95 -31.76 -0.59
CA PRO A 175 -9.65 -31.11 -0.64
C PRO A 175 -8.64 -31.94 -1.48
N PRO A 176 -7.65 -31.30 -2.12
CA PRO A 176 -7.40 -29.86 -2.15
C PRO A 176 -8.31 -29.13 -3.15
N HIS A 177 -8.97 -28.05 -2.70
CA HIS A 177 -9.83 -27.23 -3.55
C HIS A 177 -9.73 -25.76 -3.14
N ILE A 178 -9.61 -24.87 -4.14
CA ILE A 178 -9.66 -23.42 -3.94
C ILE A 178 -10.68 -22.82 -4.92
N ASP A 179 -11.68 -22.15 -4.39
CA ASP A 179 -12.69 -21.47 -5.21
C ASP A 179 -12.13 -20.12 -5.72
N PRO A 180 -12.67 -19.57 -6.83
CA PRO A 180 -12.15 -18.35 -7.43
C PRO A 180 -12.13 -17.16 -6.47
N VAL A 181 -13.12 -17.04 -5.58
CA VAL A 181 -13.17 -15.93 -4.62
C VAL A 181 -12.10 -16.08 -3.55
N SER A 182 -11.94 -17.27 -2.96
CA SER A 182 -10.81 -17.54 -2.05
C SER A 182 -9.46 -17.32 -2.72
N ALA A 183 -9.32 -17.66 -4.00
CA ALA A 183 -8.09 -17.43 -4.76
C ALA A 183 -7.79 -15.93 -4.93
N VAL A 184 -8.79 -15.12 -5.26
CA VAL A 184 -8.65 -13.66 -5.38
C VAL A 184 -8.32 -13.03 -4.02
N ILE A 185 -8.99 -13.46 -2.94
CA ILE A 185 -8.71 -12.97 -1.58
C ILE A 185 -7.30 -13.37 -1.15
N ALA A 186 -6.87 -14.60 -1.41
CA ALA A 186 -5.51 -15.06 -1.12
C ALA A 186 -4.47 -14.24 -1.90
N LEU A 187 -4.72 -13.94 -3.18
CA LEU A 187 -3.86 -13.07 -3.98
C LEU A 187 -3.78 -11.66 -3.40
N ALA A 188 -4.93 -11.08 -3.02
CA ALA A 188 -4.97 -9.76 -2.41
C ALA A 188 -4.22 -9.73 -1.06
N LEU A 189 -4.39 -10.74 -0.22
CA LEU A 189 -3.72 -10.86 1.07
C LEU A 189 -2.22 -11.10 0.93
N THR A 190 -1.80 -11.93 -0.03
CA THR A 190 -0.37 -12.13 -0.32
C THR A 190 0.27 -10.87 -0.88
N MET A 191 -0.43 -10.13 -1.74
CA MET A 191 0.03 -8.84 -2.23
C MET A 191 0.12 -7.81 -1.11
N LEU A 192 -0.87 -7.77 -0.21
CA LEU A 192 -0.86 -6.91 0.96
C LEU A 192 0.30 -7.27 1.91
N LEU A 193 0.52 -8.57 2.16
CA LEU A 193 1.63 -9.08 2.95
C LEU A 193 2.98 -8.69 2.31
N TRP A 194 3.09 -8.79 0.99
CA TRP A 194 4.26 -8.32 0.25
C TRP A 194 4.46 -6.80 0.39
N MET A 195 3.40 -6.00 0.41
CA MET A 195 3.50 -4.55 0.65
C MET A 195 3.93 -4.20 2.08
N THR A 196 3.80 -5.12 3.04
CA THR A 196 4.38 -4.95 4.40
C THR A 196 5.89 -5.19 4.44
N THR A 197 6.49 -5.76 3.38
CA THR A 197 7.94 -5.96 3.30
C THR A 197 8.68 -4.62 3.38
N PRO A 198 9.94 -4.63 3.88
CA PRO A 198 10.75 -3.42 3.90
C PRO A 198 10.80 -2.76 2.53
N ALA A 199 10.55 -1.46 2.49
CA ALA A 199 10.84 -0.67 1.31
C ALA A 199 12.37 -0.71 1.12
N LYS A 200 12.82 -1.13 -0.06
CA LYS A 200 14.24 -0.99 -0.40
C LYS A 200 14.60 0.49 -0.27
N SER A 201 15.65 0.79 0.48
CA SER A 201 16.32 2.08 0.31
C SER A 201 16.77 2.14 -1.15
N ILE A 202 16.51 3.26 -1.83
CA ILE A 202 16.83 3.51 -3.25
C ILE A 202 18.37 3.48 -3.53
N GLU A 203 19.17 2.96 -2.60
CA GLU A 203 20.63 3.01 -2.62
C GLU A 203 21.29 1.77 -3.24
N GLU A 204 20.52 0.82 -3.79
CA GLU A 204 21.07 -0.48 -4.26
C GLU A 204 20.97 -0.72 -5.78
N ASP A 205 20.73 0.33 -6.57
CA ASP A 205 20.78 0.28 -8.06
C ASP A 205 21.93 1.15 -8.62
N VAL A 206 23.04 1.26 -7.89
CA VAL A 206 24.31 1.78 -8.43
C VAL A 206 25.40 0.74 -8.18
N ASP A 207 25.38 -0.31 -8.99
CA ASP A 207 26.57 -1.08 -9.37
C ASP A 207 26.61 -1.18 -10.91
#